data_AF-A0A7S1KXG6-F1
#
_entry.id   AF-A0A7S1KXG6-F1
#
_cell.length_a   1.000
_cell.length_b   1.000
_cell.length_c   1.000
_cell.angle_alpha   90.00
_cell.angle_beta   90.00
_cell.angle_gamma   90.00
#
_symmetry.space_group_name_H-M   'P 1'
#
loop_
_entity.id
_entity.type
_entity.pdbx_description
1 polymer ?
#
loop_
_entity_poly.entity_id
_entity_poly.type
_entity_poly.pdbx_seq_one_letter_code
_entity_poly.pdbx_strand_id
1 'polypeptide(L)'
;DDADDPRFESAVKKDTDGVWKDRVLILQPPQLIMTLAHGKEAAPGTDRSKRIQLEQITSVVKLDDDPPHYKFAVELVNGSVIVLSVPTEGQRDIWIGKLQHVLGM
;
A
#
# COMPACT_ATOMS: atom_id res chain seq x y z
N ASP A 1 6.87 -17.86 -16.66
CA ASP A 1 5.51 -18.01 -16.17
C ASP A 1 5.42 -17.17 -14.91
N ASP A 2 5.16 -15.87 -15.09
CA ASP A 2 5.30 -14.81 -14.04
C ASP A 2 3.91 -14.28 -13.61
N ALA A 3 2.85 -14.97 -14.03
CA ALA A 3 1.46 -14.51 -13.88
C ALA A 3 0.88 -14.76 -12.48
N ASP A 4 1.57 -15.54 -11.64
CA ASP A 4 1.09 -15.93 -10.31
C ASP A 4 1.85 -15.23 -9.18
N ASP A 5 2.85 -14.38 -9.45
CA ASP A 5 3.57 -13.70 -8.36
C ASP A 5 2.70 -12.57 -7.79
N PRO A 6 2.18 -12.72 -6.55
CA PRO A 6 1.39 -11.66 -5.92
C PRO A 6 2.28 -10.50 -5.50
N ARG A 7 3.60 -10.64 -5.56
CA ARG A 7 4.53 -9.59 -5.18
C ARG A 7 4.34 -8.38 -6.09
N PHE A 8 4.25 -7.22 -5.46
CA PHE A 8 4.17 -5.96 -6.20
C PHE A 8 4.78 -4.87 -5.34
N GLU A 9 5.69 -4.10 -5.92
CA GLU A 9 6.39 -3.04 -5.22
C GLU A 9 6.30 -1.76 -6.02
N SER A 10 5.98 -0.66 -5.35
CA SER A 10 6.06 0.65 -5.98
C SER A 10 6.23 1.76 -4.97
N ALA A 11 6.75 2.90 -5.44
CA ALA A 11 6.69 4.14 -4.70
C ALA A 11 5.23 4.58 -4.51
N VAL A 12 4.92 5.06 -3.30
CA VAL A 12 3.61 5.62 -2.92
C VAL A 12 3.85 6.84 -2.02
N LYS A 13 2.85 7.69 -1.87
CA LYS A 13 2.81 8.71 -0.82
C LYS A 13 1.79 8.31 0.22
N LYS A 14 2.18 8.31 1.49
CA LYS A 14 1.26 8.05 2.60
C LYS A 14 0.80 9.39 3.18
N ASP A 15 -0.50 9.55 3.37
CA ASP A 15 -1.03 10.68 4.11
C ASP A 15 -0.62 10.59 5.60
N THR A 16 -0.29 11.73 6.18
CA THR A 16 -0.05 11.90 7.61
C THR A 16 -0.53 13.28 7.99
N ASP A 17 -1.81 13.38 8.32
CA ASP A 17 -2.46 14.61 8.76
C ASP A 17 -2.36 15.72 7.70
N GLY A 18 -2.66 15.38 6.44
CA GLY A 18 -2.59 16.28 5.30
C GLY A 18 -1.20 16.46 4.70
N VAL A 19 -0.18 15.81 5.27
CA VAL A 19 1.19 15.82 4.74
C VAL A 19 1.50 14.49 4.05
N TRP A 20 1.70 14.55 2.74
CA TRP A 20 2.09 13.41 1.92
C TRP A 20 3.58 13.09 2.10
N LYS A 21 3.87 11.90 2.64
CA LYS A 21 5.25 11.43 2.82
C LYS A 21 5.56 10.31 1.85
N ASP A 22 6.67 10.43 1.13
CA ASP A 22 7.14 9.40 0.20
C ASP A 22 7.51 8.12 0.93
N ARG A 23 7.03 6.99 0.39
CA ARG A 23 7.16 5.63 0.90
C ARG A 23 7.33 4.66 -0.26
N VAL A 24 7.75 3.45 0.08
CA VAL A 24 7.66 2.29 -0.79
C VAL A 24 6.68 1.33 -0.16
N LEU A 25 5.74 0.83 -0.96
CA LEU A 25 4.79 -0.19 -0.58
C LEU A 25 5.15 -1.48 -1.32
N ILE A 26 5.20 -2.58 -0.57
CA ILE A 26 5.59 -3.89 -1.06
C ILE A 26 4.50 -4.86 -0.62
N LEU A 27 3.71 -5.35 -1.57
CA LEU A 27 2.89 -6.52 -1.37
C LEU A 27 3.81 -7.74 -1.41
N GLN A 28 3.88 -8.49 -0.31
CA GLN A 28 4.63 -9.74 -0.22
C GLN A 28 3.86 -10.66 0.74
N PRO A 29 2.86 -11.42 0.26
CA PRO A 29 2.05 -12.28 1.09
C PRO A 29 2.92 -13.16 2.02
N PRO A 30 2.52 -13.31 3.30
CA PRO A 30 1.23 -12.95 3.90
C PRO A 30 1.13 -11.49 4.39
N GLN A 31 2.03 -10.59 3.99
CA GLN A 31 2.12 -9.24 4.54
C GLN A 31 2.18 -8.13 3.47
N LEU A 32 1.73 -6.95 3.87
CA LEU A 32 1.96 -5.68 3.18
C LEU A 32 3.00 -4.89 3.96
N ILE A 33 4.09 -4.52 3.31
CA ILE A 33 5.23 -3.83 3.92
C ILE A 33 5.28 -2.40 3.39
N MET A 34 5.31 -1.43 4.30
CA MET A 34 5.47 -0.01 3.96
C MET A 34 6.71 0.54 4.65
N THR A 35 7.56 1.27 3.93
CA THR A 35 8.73 1.90 4.55
C THR A 35 8.35 3.02 5.54
N LEU A 36 9.27 3.45 6.39
CA LEU A 36 9.04 4.58 7.33
C LEU A 36 9.82 5.85 6.96
N ALA A 37 10.83 5.78 6.09
CA ALA A 37 11.66 6.91 5.69
C ALA A 37 12.05 6.87 4.19
N HIS A 38 12.38 8.05 3.65
CA HIS A 38 12.86 8.23 2.28
C HIS A 38 14.36 7.88 2.21
N GLY A 39 14.74 6.93 1.35
CA GLY A 39 16.11 6.90 0.81
C GLY A 39 17.06 5.75 1.16
N LYS A 40 16.71 4.73 1.98
CA LYS A 40 17.56 3.52 2.08
C LYS A 40 16.73 2.27 2.32
N GLU A 41 16.81 1.36 1.35
CA GLU A 41 16.62 -0.08 1.43
C GLU A 41 15.64 -0.55 2.51
N ALA A 42 14.41 -0.84 2.07
CA ALA A 42 13.42 -1.58 2.83
C ALA A 42 13.85 -3.05 3.02
N ALA A 43 14.98 -3.29 3.68
CA ALA A 43 15.46 -4.64 3.92
C ALA A 43 14.48 -5.36 4.87
N PRO A 44 14.03 -6.59 4.53
CA PRO A 44 13.26 -7.41 5.45
C PRO A 44 14.09 -7.65 6.73
N GLY A 45 13.54 -7.32 7.91
CA GLY A 45 14.19 -7.50 9.22
C GLY A 45 14.58 -6.22 10.00
N THR A 46 14.45 -5.01 9.43
CA THR A 46 14.80 -3.77 10.16
C THR A 46 13.58 -3.01 10.72
N ASP A 47 13.75 -2.28 11.82
CA ASP A 47 12.79 -1.35 12.49
C ASP A 47 12.32 -0.16 11.61
N ARG A 48 12.61 -0.20 10.30
CA ARG A 48 12.40 0.92 9.36
C ARG A 48 11.23 0.71 8.39
N SER A 49 10.44 -0.34 8.60
CA SER A 49 9.22 -0.60 7.85
C SER A 49 8.07 -1.02 8.76
N LYS A 50 6.87 -0.53 8.45
CA LYS A 50 5.62 -1.03 9.01
C LYS A 50 5.22 -2.27 8.22
N ARG A 51 5.10 -3.40 8.91
CA ARG A 51 4.53 -4.64 8.36
C ARG A 51 3.09 -4.74 8.81
N ILE A 52 2.19 -4.98 7.86
CA ILE A 52 0.76 -5.17 8.09
C ILE A 52 0.46 -6.58 7.62
N GLN A 53 -0.05 -7.44 8.49
CA GLN A 53 -0.49 -8.76 8.05
C GLN A 53 -1.73 -8.61 7.18
N LEU A 54 -1.84 -9.34 6.09
CA LEU A 54 -2.99 -9.23 5.19
C LEU A 54 -4.30 -9.57 5.91
N GLU A 55 -4.28 -10.49 6.88
CA GLU A 55 -5.42 -10.80 7.76
C GLU A 55 -5.93 -9.60 8.58
N GLN A 56 -5.09 -8.56 8.77
CA GLN A 56 -5.47 -7.35 9.49
C GLN A 56 -6.16 -6.34 8.58
N ILE A 57 -6.23 -6.56 7.26
CA ILE A 57 -6.87 -5.65 6.31
C ILE A 57 -8.33 -6.10 6.11
N THR A 58 -9.28 -5.21 6.39
CA THR A 58 -10.72 -5.47 6.22
C THR A 58 -11.24 -5.01 4.88
N SER A 59 -10.65 -3.95 4.32
CA SER A 59 -11.14 -3.36 3.08
C SER A 59 -10.04 -2.56 2.38
N VAL A 60 -10.15 -2.52 1.06
CA VAL A 60 -9.34 -1.66 0.20
C VAL A 60 -10.27 -0.93 -0.76
N VAL A 61 -10.28 0.40 -0.66
CA VAL A 61 -11.24 1.24 -1.39
C VAL A 61 -10.54 2.34 -2.18
N LYS A 62 -11.05 2.59 -3.39
CA LYS A 62 -10.71 3.78 -4.17
C LYS A 62 -11.28 5.01 -3.47
N LEU A 63 -10.51 6.09 -3.41
CA LEU A 63 -10.96 7.40 -2.89
C LEU A 63 -11.11 8.39 -4.04
N ASP A 64 -11.80 9.51 -3.80
CA ASP A 64 -11.91 10.61 -4.75
C ASP A 64 -10.52 11.15 -5.13
N ASP A 65 -10.22 11.16 -6.43
CA ASP A 65 -8.94 11.64 -6.92
C ASP A 65 -8.87 13.17 -6.84
N ASP A 66 -7.71 13.68 -6.43
CA ASP A 66 -7.40 15.11 -6.46
C ASP A 66 -6.01 15.26 -7.09
N PRO A 67 -5.91 15.45 -8.41
CA PRO A 67 -4.62 15.51 -9.10
C PRO A 67 -3.68 16.52 -8.41
N PRO A 68 -2.44 16.11 -8.09
CA PRO A 68 -1.70 14.96 -8.63
C PRO A 68 -1.86 13.64 -7.84
N HIS A 69 -2.82 13.53 -6.93
CA HIS A 69 -3.00 12.39 -6.03
C HIS A 69 -4.12 11.45 -6.47
N TYR A 70 -3.73 10.32 -7.06
CA TYR A 70 -4.64 9.17 -7.25
C TYR A 70 -4.64 8.32 -5.99
N LYS A 71 -5.77 8.21 -5.31
CA LYS A 71 -5.80 7.77 -3.89
C LYS A 71 -6.58 6.48 -3.66
N PHE A 72 -6.12 5.71 -2.68
CA PHE A 72 -6.85 4.57 -2.14
C PHE A 72 -6.62 4.47 -0.63
N ALA A 73 -7.56 3.85 0.06
CA ALA A 73 -7.47 3.58 1.50
C ALA A 73 -7.37 2.07 1.75
N VAL A 74 -6.58 1.73 2.76
CA VAL A 74 -6.50 0.40 3.35
C VAL A 74 -7.04 0.50 4.77
N GLU A 75 -8.17 -0.14 5.02
CA GLU A 75 -8.77 -0.20 6.35
C GLU A 75 -8.27 -1.45 7.08
N LEU A 76 -7.94 -1.28 8.36
CA LEU A 76 -7.49 -2.36 9.22
C LEU A 76 -8.58 -2.78 10.21
N VAL A 77 -8.53 -4.04 10.66
CA VAL A 77 -9.44 -4.64 11.65
C VAL A 77 -9.55 -3.85 12.96
N ASN A 78 -8.53 -3.05 13.29
CA ASN A 78 -8.50 -2.20 14.48
C ASN A 78 -9.12 -0.81 14.27
N GLY A 79 -9.78 -0.57 13.12
CA GLY A 79 -10.39 0.71 12.74
C GLY A 79 -9.39 1.75 12.22
N SER A 80 -8.10 1.42 12.10
CA SER A 80 -7.12 2.33 11.50
C SER A 80 -7.27 2.37 9.98
N VAL A 81 -7.28 3.57 9.41
CA VAL A 81 -7.30 3.75 7.95
C VAL A 81 -5.95 4.30 7.49
N ILE A 82 -5.37 3.68 6.47
CA ILE A 82 -4.13 4.14 5.84
C ILE A 82 -4.47 4.66 4.46
N VAL A 83 -4.33 5.97 4.25
CA VAL A 83 -4.54 6.61 2.96
C VAL A 83 -3.22 6.70 2.19
N LEU A 84 -3.25 6.22 0.95
CA LEU A 84 -2.11 6.13 0.06
C LEU A 84 -2.43 6.82 -1.27
N SER A 85 -1.41 7.44 -1.86
CA SER A 85 -1.46 8.10 -3.15
C SER A 85 -0.37 7.54 -4.06
N VAL A 86 -0.69 7.42 -5.35
CA VAL A 86 0.20 6.98 -6.42
C VAL A 86 0.18 7.99 -7.58
N PRO A 87 1.22 8.01 -8.44
CA PRO A 87 1.36 9.01 -9.49
C PRO A 87 0.39 8.85 -10.66
N THR A 88 -0.24 7.68 -10.85
CA THR A 88 -1.17 7.44 -11.95
C THR A 88 -2.40 6.66 -11.51
N GLU A 89 -3.50 6.86 -12.22
CA GLU A 89 -4.75 6.12 -12.02
C GLU A 89 -4.54 4.61 -12.18
N GLY A 90 -3.87 4.20 -13.25
CA GLY A 90 -3.61 2.77 -13.52
C GLY A 90 -2.80 2.10 -12.41
N GLN A 91 -1.86 2.82 -11.79
CA GLN A 91 -1.11 2.26 -10.66
C GLN A 91 -1.98 2.07 -9.41
N ARG A 92 -2.97 2.95 -9.17
CA ARG A 92 -3.93 2.78 -8.08
C ARG A 92 -4.77 1.54 -8.31
N ASP A 93 -5.27 1.38 -9.53
CA ASP A 93 -6.15 0.26 -9.86
C ASP A 93 -5.40 -1.09 -9.81
N ILE A 94 -4.11 -1.12 -10.18
CA ILE A 94 -3.25 -2.30 -9.96
C ILE A 94 -3.12 -2.62 -8.47
N TRP A 95 -2.88 -1.62 -7.62
CA TRP A 95 -2.79 -1.83 -6.16
C TRP A 95 -4.08 -2.38 -5.57
N ILE A 96 -5.22 -1.77 -5.90
CA ILE A 96 -6.53 -2.20 -5.42
C ILE A 96 -6.81 -3.63 -5.90
N GLY A 97 -6.64 -3.91 -7.19
CA GLY A 97 -6.91 -5.23 -7.76
C GLY A 97 -6.03 -6.33 -7.16
N LYS A 98 -4.73 -6.08 -6.99
CA LYS A 98 -3.82 -7.05 -6.34
C LYS A 98 -4.17 -7.26 -4.87
N LEU A 99 -4.46 -6.19 -4.13
CA LEU A 99 -4.84 -6.31 -2.71
C LEU A 99 -6.17 -7.06 -2.54
N GLN A 100 -7.19 -6.74 -3.34
CA GLN A 100 -8.47 -7.47 -3.32
C GLN A 100 -8.27 -8.95 -3.65
N HIS A 101 -7.48 -9.25 -4.68
CA HIS A 101 -7.18 -10.63 -5.06
C HIS A 101 -6.52 -11.43 -3.93
N VAL A 102 -5.48 -10.90 -3.28
CA VAL A 102 -4.78 -11.62 -2.18
C VAL A 102 -5.60 -11.68 -0.89
N LEU A 103 -6.59 -10.79 -0.73
CA LEU A 103 -7.50 -10.77 0.42
C LEU A 103 -8.76 -11.62 0.18
N GLY A 104 -8.96 -12.14 -1.03
CA GLY A 104 -10.15 -12.91 -1.41
C GLY A 104 -11.42 -12.07 -1.46
N MET A 105 -11.29 -10.78 -1.80
CA MET A 105 -12.39 -9.81 -1.94
C MET A 105 -12.80 -9.59 -3.39
#